data_AF-A0A951K7A8-F1
#
_entry.id   AF-A0A951K7A8-F1
#
_cell.length_a   1.000
_cell.length_b   1.000
_cell.length_c   1.000
_cell.angle_alpha   90.00
_cell.angle_beta   90.00
_cell.angle_gamma   90.00
#
_symmetry.space_group_name_H-M   'P 1'
#
loop_
_entity.id
_entity.type
_entity.pdbx_description
1 polymer ?
#
loop_
_entity_poly.entity_id
_entity_poly.type
_entity_poly.pdbx_seq_one_letter_code
_entity_poly.pdbx_strand_id
1 'polypeptide(L)'
;ARARRQEDWGRDLSGARAVEAFVAEELRRDPSLHAVEDRTAGFELDFSFHFRGMPVTLDVKEKRQRYSRGVQELWPELSERDLFIVDETVYRRVVWQGGGGYLVIHDVPGARWLVLGPWELTLGHRVRYGRWGDRRGAPFLKGKLLIDLSTAAHGAADFSTELVKRAIEGSRAWRDRVQPYPVPGASLREVGRPGG
;
A
#
# COMPACT_ATOMS: atom_id res chain seq x y z
N ALA A 1 6.74 20.59 19.78
CA ALA A 1 7.10 19.22 19.31
C ALA A 1 8.61 19.07 19.41
N ARG A 2 9.12 18.01 20.06
CA ARG A 2 10.57 17.76 20.18
C ARG A 2 11.15 17.37 18.81
N ALA A 3 12.28 17.96 18.42
CA ALA A 3 13.01 17.55 17.22
C ALA A 3 13.48 16.08 17.37
N ARG A 4 13.23 15.26 16.34
CA ARG A 4 13.60 13.83 16.32
C ARG A 4 15.11 13.65 16.41
N ARG A 5 15.57 12.68 17.20
CA ARG A 5 16.99 12.33 17.34
C ARG A 5 17.33 11.12 16.45
N GLN A 6 18.61 10.93 16.17
CA GLN A 6 19.11 9.83 15.32
C GLN A 6 18.68 8.43 15.83
N GLU A 7 18.60 8.25 17.15
CA GLU A 7 18.14 7.01 17.81
C GLU A 7 16.69 6.65 17.50
N ASP A 8 15.83 7.64 17.25
CA ASP A 8 14.42 7.42 16.89
C ASP A 8 14.33 6.69 15.53
N TRP A 9 15.29 6.95 14.63
CA TRP A 9 15.36 6.29 13.32
C TRP A 9 15.75 4.82 13.41
N GLY A 10 16.66 4.47 14.31
CA GLY A 10 17.09 3.09 14.52
C GLY A 10 15.95 2.19 15.04
N ARG A 11 15.13 2.73 15.96
CA ARG A 11 13.92 2.06 16.46
C ARG A 11 12.81 1.98 15.40
N ASP A 12 12.67 3.03 14.60
CA ASP A 12 11.75 3.04 13.46
C ASP A 12 12.12 1.93 12.44
N LEU A 13 13.40 1.79 12.12
CA LEU A 13 13.91 0.76 11.21
C LEU A 13 13.78 -0.67 11.77
N SER A 14 14.11 -0.90 13.04
CA SER A 14 14.06 -2.25 13.62
C SER A 14 12.63 -2.81 13.67
N GLY A 15 11.66 -2.00 14.08
CA GLY A 15 10.26 -2.42 14.09
C GLY A 15 9.69 -2.64 12.68
N ALA A 16 10.19 -1.92 11.66
CA ALA A 16 9.68 -2.03 10.29
C ALA A 16 10.13 -3.37 9.71
N ARG A 17 11.37 -3.75 9.99
CA ARG A 17 11.90 -5.07 9.67
C ARG A 17 11.17 -6.20 10.40
N ALA A 18 10.68 -5.98 11.61
CA ALA A 18 9.94 -7.00 12.35
C ALA A 18 8.56 -7.27 11.72
N VAL A 19 7.82 -6.22 11.35
CA VAL A 19 6.51 -6.39 10.69
C VAL A 19 6.66 -6.98 9.29
N GLU A 20 7.67 -6.55 8.55
CA GLU A 20 8.02 -7.10 7.22
C GLU A 20 8.40 -8.58 7.32
N ALA A 21 9.28 -8.95 8.25
CA ALA A 21 9.69 -10.35 8.45
C ALA A 21 8.53 -11.26 8.85
N PHE A 22 7.62 -10.75 9.70
CA PHE A 22 6.41 -11.48 10.08
C PHE A 22 5.50 -11.74 8.87
N VAL A 23 5.23 -10.72 8.04
CA VAL A 23 4.43 -10.88 6.82
C VAL A 23 5.13 -11.83 5.82
N ALA A 24 6.45 -11.71 5.66
CA ALA A 24 7.23 -12.58 4.78
C ALA A 24 7.06 -14.05 5.15
N GLU A 25 7.11 -14.37 6.44
CA GLU A 25 6.94 -15.73 6.94
C GLU A 25 5.53 -16.26 6.70
N GLU A 26 4.51 -15.46 6.98
CA GLU A 26 3.11 -15.83 6.73
C GLU A 26 2.85 -16.07 5.23
N LEU A 27 3.40 -15.25 4.34
CA LEU A 27 3.30 -15.44 2.90
C LEU A 27 3.99 -16.74 2.44
N ARG A 28 5.17 -17.07 2.99
CA ARG A 28 5.91 -18.30 2.64
C ARG A 28 5.20 -19.56 3.12
N ARG A 29 4.45 -19.48 4.22
CA ARG A 29 3.70 -20.63 4.78
C ARG A 29 2.44 -20.98 4.02
N ASP A 30 1.90 -20.05 3.23
CA ASP A 30 0.67 -20.29 2.49
C ASP A 30 0.92 -21.10 1.20
N PRO A 31 0.44 -22.35 1.10
CA PRO A 31 0.70 -23.22 -0.05
C PRO A 31 -0.01 -22.77 -1.34
N SER A 32 -0.98 -21.86 -1.24
CA SER A 32 -1.70 -21.30 -2.40
C SER A 32 -0.96 -20.14 -3.07
N LEU A 33 0.13 -19.66 -2.45
CA LEU A 33 1.00 -18.63 -2.99
C LEU A 33 2.24 -19.29 -3.59
N HIS A 34 2.62 -18.88 -4.79
CA HIS A 34 3.77 -19.46 -5.50
C HIS A 34 4.80 -18.39 -5.81
N ALA A 35 6.08 -18.79 -5.88
CA ALA A 35 7.21 -17.90 -6.18
C ALA A 35 7.20 -16.63 -5.30
N VAL A 36 7.08 -16.83 -3.98
CA VAL A 36 7.12 -15.72 -3.02
C VAL A 36 8.53 -15.16 -2.96
N GLU A 37 8.67 -13.89 -3.31
CA GLU A 37 9.91 -13.13 -3.24
C GLU A 37 9.79 -12.02 -2.21
N ASP A 38 10.84 -11.88 -1.40
CA ASP A 38 11.01 -10.84 -0.39
C ASP A 38 12.06 -9.85 -0.89
N ARG A 39 11.63 -8.61 -1.11
CA ARG A 39 12.40 -7.51 -1.70
C ARG A 39 12.49 -6.32 -0.75
N THR A 40 12.22 -6.52 0.54
CA THR A 40 12.26 -5.52 1.63
C THR A 40 13.61 -4.79 1.74
N ALA A 41 14.70 -5.41 1.28
CA ALA A 41 16.04 -4.79 1.23
C ALA A 41 16.25 -3.83 0.05
N GLY A 42 15.32 -3.79 -0.92
CA GLY A 42 15.45 -3.08 -2.19
C GLY A 42 14.62 -1.79 -2.29
N PHE A 43 14.56 -1.24 -3.51
CA PHE A 43 13.72 -0.08 -3.85
C PHE A 43 12.34 -0.45 -4.43
N GLU A 44 12.10 -1.75 -4.59
CA GLU A 44 10.86 -2.31 -5.12
C GLU A 44 9.76 -2.36 -4.05
N LEU A 45 8.61 -2.93 -4.39
CA LEU A 45 7.61 -3.27 -3.39
C LEU A 45 8.09 -4.46 -2.57
N ASP A 46 7.74 -4.46 -1.29
CA ASP A 46 8.31 -5.36 -0.28
C ASP A 46 8.20 -6.84 -0.66
N PHE A 47 7.10 -7.25 -1.33
CA PHE A 47 6.91 -8.64 -1.74
C PHE A 47 6.28 -8.78 -3.12
N SER A 48 6.57 -9.92 -3.77
CA SER A 48 5.84 -10.37 -4.95
C SER A 48 5.58 -11.88 -4.90
N PHE A 49 4.48 -12.32 -5.49
CA PHE A 49 4.13 -13.74 -5.59
C PHE A 49 3.10 -13.97 -6.70
N HIS A 50 2.79 -15.23 -6.98
CA HIS A 50 1.69 -15.64 -7.85
C HIS A 50 0.53 -16.18 -7.03
N PHE A 51 -0.68 -15.72 -7.33
CA PHE A 51 -1.91 -16.23 -6.75
C PHE A 51 -2.98 -16.45 -7.83
N ARG A 52 -3.47 -17.69 -7.94
CA ARG A 52 -4.36 -18.15 -9.01
C ARG A 52 -3.82 -17.76 -10.41
N GLY A 53 -2.54 -18.06 -10.66
CA GLY A 53 -1.89 -17.85 -11.96
C GLY A 53 -1.51 -16.41 -12.33
N MET A 54 -1.74 -15.44 -11.46
CA MET A 54 -1.47 -14.02 -11.73
C MET A 54 -0.40 -13.47 -10.80
N PRO A 55 0.50 -12.59 -11.29
CA PRO A 55 1.46 -11.91 -10.45
C PRO A 55 0.74 -10.92 -9.54
N VAL A 56 1.20 -10.84 -8.30
CA VAL A 56 0.75 -9.93 -7.26
C VAL A 56 1.98 -9.29 -6.63
N THR A 57 1.92 -7.98 -6.41
CA THR A 57 2.91 -7.22 -5.66
C THR A 57 2.25 -6.56 -4.46
N LEU A 58 2.97 -6.51 -3.34
CA LEU A 58 2.50 -5.82 -2.15
C LEU A 58 3.60 -5.06 -1.43
N ASP A 59 3.19 -4.04 -0.71
CA ASP A 59 4.03 -3.25 0.20
C ASP A 59 3.39 -3.28 1.58
N VAL A 60 4.22 -3.40 2.62
CA VAL A 60 3.80 -3.46 4.02
C VAL A 60 4.22 -2.17 4.70
N LYS A 61 3.29 -1.55 5.41
CA LYS A 61 3.56 -0.36 6.20
C LYS A 61 2.91 -0.46 7.56
N GLU A 62 3.38 0.37 8.48
CA GLU A 62 2.94 0.32 9.86
C GLU A 62 2.63 1.73 10.39
N LYS A 63 1.45 1.88 10.99
CA LYS A 63 1.09 3.04 11.80
C LYS A 63 1.35 2.68 13.24
N ARG A 64 2.47 3.14 13.80
CA ARG A 64 2.87 2.82 15.18
C ARG A 64 2.20 3.67 16.25
N GLN A 65 1.80 4.88 15.87
CA GLN A 65 1.33 5.89 16.81
C GLN A 65 0.23 6.71 16.18
N ARG A 66 -0.60 7.29 17.03
CA ARG A 66 -1.60 8.26 16.63
C ARG A 66 -0.93 9.48 16.02
N TYR A 67 -1.58 10.06 15.02
CA TYR A 67 -1.11 11.30 14.42
C TYR A 67 -1.43 12.51 15.28
N SER A 68 -0.58 13.53 15.15
CA SER A 68 -0.78 14.81 15.83
C SER A 68 -2.02 15.53 15.28
N ARG A 69 -2.62 16.40 16.09
CA ARG A 69 -3.71 17.29 15.68
C ARG A 69 -3.43 18.04 14.36
N GLY A 70 -2.21 18.54 14.16
CA GLY A 70 -1.86 19.25 12.91
C GLY A 70 -1.89 18.38 11.65
N VAL A 71 -1.77 17.05 11.77
CA VAL A 71 -1.99 16.13 10.63
C VAL A 71 -3.49 15.94 10.41
N GLN A 72 -4.26 15.79 11.49
CA GLN A 72 -5.72 15.67 11.42
C GLN A 72 -6.37 16.93 10.82
N GLU A 73 -5.83 18.11 11.09
CA GLU A 73 -6.30 19.39 10.52
C GLU A 73 -6.11 19.48 9.00
N LEU A 74 -5.26 18.65 8.39
CA LEU A 74 -5.13 18.56 6.93
C LEU A 74 -6.31 17.86 6.27
N TRP A 75 -7.07 17.06 7.03
CA TRP A 75 -8.26 16.36 6.56
C TRP A 75 -9.26 16.22 7.71
N PRO A 76 -9.92 17.33 8.11
CA PRO A 76 -10.70 17.39 9.35
C PRO A 76 -11.98 16.53 9.33
N GLU A 77 -12.48 16.19 8.14
CA GLU A 77 -13.64 15.33 7.96
C GLU A 77 -13.35 13.86 8.30
N LEU A 78 -12.08 13.45 8.28
CA LEU A 78 -11.68 12.08 8.58
C LEU A 78 -11.16 11.93 10.01
N SER A 79 -11.61 10.87 10.69
CA SER A 79 -11.11 10.51 12.01
C SER A 79 -9.61 10.21 11.96
N GLU A 80 -8.85 10.64 12.97
CA GLU A 80 -7.42 10.32 13.08
C GLU A 80 -7.18 8.81 13.01
N ARG A 81 -8.09 8.02 13.59
CA ARG A 81 -8.01 6.55 13.56
C ARG A 81 -7.91 6.04 12.13
N ASP A 82 -8.63 6.66 11.21
CA ASP A 82 -8.74 6.25 9.82
C ASP A 82 -7.78 7.00 8.88
N LEU A 83 -6.94 7.89 9.41
CA LEU A 83 -5.88 8.50 8.63
C LEU A 83 -4.66 7.59 8.57
N PHE A 84 -4.05 7.49 7.38
CA PHE A 84 -2.71 6.94 7.18
C PHE A 84 -1.84 7.83 6.29
N ILE A 85 -0.59 8.06 6.70
CA ILE A 85 0.41 8.80 5.93
C ILE A 85 1.27 7.82 5.14
N VAL A 86 1.22 7.91 3.81
CA VAL A 86 2.12 7.19 2.90
C VAL A 86 3.08 8.15 2.19
N ASP A 87 4.30 7.69 1.94
CA ASP A 87 5.23 8.41 1.07
C ASP A 87 4.71 8.42 -0.36
N GLU A 88 4.72 9.59 -1.02
CA GLU A 88 4.23 9.70 -2.39
C GLU A 88 4.99 8.76 -3.35
N THR A 89 6.29 8.55 -3.13
CA THR A 89 7.09 7.59 -3.92
C THR A 89 6.67 6.15 -3.71
N VAL A 90 6.30 5.76 -2.48
CA VAL A 90 5.80 4.42 -2.17
C VAL A 90 4.45 4.22 -2.85
N TYR A 91 3.52 5.16 -2.64
CA TYR A 91 2.20 5.12 -3.27
C TYR A 91 2.30 4.97 -4.79
N ARG A 92 3.15 5.78 -5.43
CA ARG A 92 3.39 5.72 -6.88
C ARG A 92 3.90 4.36 -7.33
N ARG A 93 4.81 3.72 -6.57
CA ARG A 93 5.24 2.35 -6.88
C ARG A 93 4.11 1.35 -6.75
N VAL A 94 3.35 1.41 -5.66
CA VAL A 94 2.21 0.50 -5.45
C VAL A 94 1.21 0.63 -6.59
N VAL A 95 0.86 1.85 -6.99
CA VAL A 95 -0.13 2.09 -8.05
C VAL A 95 0.39 1.77 -9.45
N TRP A 96 1.65 2.10 -9.78
CA TRP A 96 2.16 2.00 -11.14
C TRP A 96 2.93 0.73 -11.47
N GLN A 97 3.45 -0.03 -10.49
CA GLN A 97 4.09 -1.31 -10.80
C GLN A 97 3.06 -2.40 -11.05
N GLY A 98 3.20 -3.12 -12.17
CA GLY A 98 2.50 -4.39 -12.43
C GLY A 98 0.98 -4.31 -12.63
N GLY A 99 0.43 -3.13 -12.94
CA GLY A 99 -1.02 -2.96 -13.12
C GLY A 99 -1.82 -2.72 -11.83
N GLY A 100 -1.13 -2.36 -10.74
CA GLY A 100 -1.72 -2.04 -9.44
C GLY A 100 -1.39 -3.11 -8.38
N GLY A 101 -0.65 -2.70 -7.36
CA GLY A 101 -0.30 -3.52 -6.20
C GLY A 101 -1.23 -3.29 -5.00
N TYR A 102 -0.91 -3.98 -3.91
CA TYR A 102 -1.66 -3.91 -2.65
C TYR A 102 -0.81 -3.24 -1.57
N LEU A 103 -1.46 -2.48 -0.70
CA LEU A 103 -0.83 -1.90 0.48
C LEU A 103 -1.41 -2.55 1.73
N VAL A 104 -0.57 -3.31 2.45
CA VAL A 104 -0.91 -3.89 3.74
C VAL A 104 -0.47 -2.92 4.84
N ILE A 105 -1.38 -2.58 5.75
CA ILE A 105 -1.13 -1.66 6.85
C ILE A 105 -1.38 -2.36 8.17
N HIS A 106 -0.33 -2.44 8.99
CA HIS A 106 -0.45 -2.74 10.40
C HIS A 106 -0.76 -1.44 11.17
N ASP A 107 -2.01 -1.27 11.61
CA ASP A 107 -2.46 -0.12 12.40
C ASP A 107 -2.43 -0.48 13.90
N VAL A 108 -1.30 -0.18 14.54
CA VAL A 108 -1.06 -0.50 15.96
C VAL A 108 -2.04 0.24 16.87
N PRO A 109 -2.26 1.57 16.77
CA PRO A 109 -3.27 2.25 17.57
C PRO A 109 -4.70 1.73 17.38
N GLY A 110 -5.01 1.27 16.16
CA GLY A 110 -6.31 0.70 15.83
C GLY A 110 -6.47 -0.79 16.14
N ALA A 111 -5.38 -1.46 16.56
CA ALA A 111 -5.29 -2.91 16.76
C ALA A 111 -5.88 -3.71 15.58
N ARG A 112 -5.46 -3.35 14.36
CA ARG A 112 -6.01 -3.93 13.13
C ARG A 112 -4.98 -3.99 12.02
N TRP A 113 -5.20 -4.94 11.12
CA TRP A 113 -4.55 -5.05 9.82
C TRP A 113 -5.54 -4.67 8.73
N LEU A 114 -5.07 -3.92 7.76
CA LEU A 114 -5.88 -3.41 6.65
C LEU A 114 -5.17 -3.70 5.33
N VAL A 115 -5.94 -4.01 4.30
CA VAL A 115 -5.42 -4.19 2.94
C VAL A 115 -6.17 -3.22 2.02
N LEU A 116 -5.42 -2.32 1.40
CA LEU A 116 -5.91 -1.47 0.33
C LEU A 116 -5.48 -2.07 -1.01
N GLY A 117 -6.44 -2.26 -1.91
CA GLY A 117 -6.19 -2.71 -3.26
C GLY A 117 -6.02 -1.55 -4.24
N PRO A 118 -5.86 -1.88 -5.54
CA PRO A 118 -5.71 -0.87 -6.58
C PRO A 118 -6.86 0.13 -6.64
N TRP A 119 -8.10 -0.31 -6.40
CA TRP A 119 -9.29 0.55 -6.47
C TRP A 119 -9.30 1.59 -5.37
N GLU A 120 -9.08 1.18 -4.13
CA GLU A 120 -9.04 2.07 -2.97
C GLU A 120 -7.90 3.08 -3.13
N LEU A 121 -6.74 2.64 -3.61
CA LEU A 121 -5.59 3.51 -3.80
C LEU A 121 -5.79 4.49 -4.96
N THR A 122 -6.35 4.07 -6.09
CA THR A 122 -6.47 4.91 -7.29
C THR A 122 -7.69 5.83 -7.28
N LEU A 123 -8.84 5.32 -6.85
CA LEU A 123 -10.13 6.03 -6.87
C LEU A 123 -10.48 6.64 -5.51
N GLY A 124 -9.86 6.18 -4.42
CA GLY A 124 -10.09 6.72 -3.09
C GLY A 124 -9.68 8.18 -2.97
N HIS A 125 -10.42 8.92 -2.14
CA HIS A 125 -10.06 10.28 -1.75
C HIS A 125 -8.69 10.28 -1.05
N ARG A 126 -7.93 11.35 -1.26
CA ARG A 126 -6.59 11.53 -0.68
C ARG A 126 -6.23 13.00 -0.60
N VAL A 127 -5.49 13.35 0.45
CA VAL A 127 -4.93 14.70 0.63
C VAL A 127 -3.42 14.64 0.47
N ARG A 128 -2.85 15.51 -0.38
CA ARG A 128 -1.41 15.62 -0.56
C ARG A 128 -0.85 16.75 0.29
N TYR A 129 0.25 16.51 0.99
CA TYR A 129 0.98 17.56 1.70
C TYR A 129 2.49 17.36 1.61
N GLY A 130 3.24 18.43 1.86
CA GLY A 130 4.70 18.40 1.92
C GLY A 130 5.18 18.30 3.36
N ARG A 131 6.16 17.42 3.61
CA ARG A 131 6.87 17.37 4.89
C ARG A 131 8.33 17.76 4.67
N TRP A 132 8.79 18.78 5.38
CA TRP A 132 10.21 19.14 5.39
C TRP A 132 11.05 18.00 5.95
N GLY A 133 12.11 17.67 5.23
CA GLY A 133 13.18 16.78 5.66
C GLY A 133 14.54 17.41 5.40
N ASP A 134 15.58 16.78 5.91
CA ASP A 134 16.97 17.13 5.66
C ASP A 134 17.62 16.00 4.85
N ARG A 135 18.25 16.36 3.73
CA ARG A 135 19.09 15.46 2.95
C ARG A 135 20.49 16.05 2.88
N ARG A 136 21.40 15.50 3.68
CA ARG A 136 22.83 15.87 3.70
C ARG A 136 23.07 17.35 3.96
N GLY A 137 22.29 17.96 4.85
CA GLY A 137 22.37 19.38 5.22
C GLY A 137 21.55 20.31 4.33
N ALA A 138 20.86 19.80 3.32
CA ALA A 138 19.97 20.58 2.47
C ALA A 138 18.49 20.29 2.84
N PRO A 139 17.69 21.32 3.18
CA PRO A 139 16.27 21.13 3.40
C PRO A 139 15.60 20.72 2.08
N PHE A 140 14.76 19.69 2.13
CA PHE A 140 13.96 19.26 1.00
C PHE A 140 12.52 18.98 1.42
N LEU A 141 11.57 19.21 0.51
CA LEU A 141 10.16 18.91 0.75
C LEU A 141 9.85 17.50 0.24
N LYS A 142 9.54 16.58 1.15
CA LYS A 142 9.12 15.21 0.81
C LYS A 142 7.61 15.18 0.63
N GLY A 143 7.14 14.72 -0.53
CA GLY A 143 5.73 14.52 -0.81
C GLY A 143 5.14 13.38 0.03
N LYS A 144 4.01 13.66 0.67
CA LYS A 144 3.22 12.73 1.47
C LYS A 144 1.78 12.73 1.00
N LEU A 145 1.13 11.58 1.12
CA LEU A 145 -0.30 11.45 0.93
C LEU A 145 -0.93 10.99 2.24
N LEU A 146 -2.06 11.61 2.59
CA LEU A 146 -3.02 11.07 3.53
C LEU A 146 -4.01 10.22 2.73
N ILE A 147 -4.19 8.99 3.17
CA ILE A 147 -5.18 8.06 2.64
C ILE A 147 -6.17 7.68 3.74
N ASP A 148 -7.39 7.36 3.31
CA ASP A 148 -8.47 6.92 4.19
C ASP A 148 -8.40 5.40 4.40
N LEU A 149 -8.24 4.98 5.65
CA LEU A 149 -8.20 3.58 6.05
C LEU A 149 -9.60 2.96 6.14
N SER A 150 -10.65 3.76 6.28
CA SER A 150 -12.03 3.28 6.32
C SER A 150 -12.47 2.70 4.97
N THR A 151 -11.79 3.10 3.89
CA THR A 151 -12.04 2.56 2.55
C THR A 151 -11.29 1.26 2.28
N ALA A 152 -10.51 0.72 3.22
CA ALA A 152 -9.73 -0.50 2.97
C ALA A 152 -10.61 -1.65 2.45
N ALA A 153 -10.12 -2.37 1.44
CA ALA A 153 -10.86 -3.48 0.83
C ALA A 153 -11.22 -4.56 1.86
N HIS A 154 -10.27 -4.85 2.76
CA HIS A 154 -10.51 -5.73 3.91
C HIS A 154 -9.72 -5.27 5.14
N GLY A 155 -10.25 -5.65 6.31
CA GLY A 155 -9.57 -5.49 7.59
C GLY A 155 -9.82 -6.66 8.52
N ALA A 156 -8.87 -6.92 9.43
CA ALA A 156 -8.97 -7.92 10.48
C ALA A 156 -8.18 -7.48 11.72
N ALA A 157 -8.40 -8.14 12.87
CA ALA A 157 -7.61 -7.89 14.08
C ALA A 157 -6.18 -8.43 13.92
N ASP A 158 -6.03 -9.60 13.30
CA ASP A 158 -4.77 -10.28 13.05
C ASP A 158 -4.47 -10.37 11.56
N PHE A 159 -3.19 -10.39 11.22
CA PHE A 159 -2.78 -10.66 9.85
C PHE A 159 -3.02 -12.13 9.50
N SER A 160 -3.43 -12.36 8.26
CA SER A 160 -3.40 -13.67 7.63
C SER A 160 -3.24 -13.50 6.12
N THR A 161 -2.71 -14.49 5.44
CA THR A 161 -2.67 -14.48 3.98
C THR A 161 -4.06 -14.50 3.36
N GLU A 162 -5.06 -15.08 4.05
CA GLU A 162 -6.48 -15.02 3.66
C GLU A 162 -7.01 -13.58 3.56
N LEU A 163 -6.56 -12.68 4.45
CA LEU A 163 -6.91 -11.26 4.38
C LEU A 163 -6.48 -10.64 3.04
N VAL A 164 -5.24 -10.94 2.62
CA VAL A 164 -4.66 -10.46 1.36
C VAL A 164 -5.37 -11.11 0.16
N LYS A 165 -5.59 -12.42 0.19
CA LYS A 165 -6.27 -13.16 -0.89
C LYS A 165 -7.69 -12.65 -1.15
N ARG A 166 -8.46 -12.36 -0.09
CA ARG A 166 -9.80 -11.76 -0.21
C ARG A 166 -9.75 -10.40 -0.91
N ALA A 167 -8.79 -9.54 -0.57
CA ALA A 167 -8.63 -8.25 -1.23
C ALA A 167 -8.30 -8.40 -2.72
N ILE A 168 -7.46 -9.38 -3.06
CA ILE A 168 -7.12 -9.70 -4.45
C ILE A 168 -8.35 -10.18 -5.21
N GLU A 169 -9.10 -11.11 -4.65
CA GLU A 169 -10.30 -11.67 -5.26
C GLU A 169 -11.40 -10.62 -5.44
N GLY A 170 -11.63 -9.78 -4.42
CA GLY A 170 -12.58 -8.66 -4.48
C GLY A 170 -12.19 -7.65 -5.56
N SER A 171 -10.91 -7.27 -5.63
CA SER A 171 -10.41 -6.36 -6.65
C SER A 171 -10.59 -6.92 -8.07
N ARG A 172 -10.39 -8.22 -8.26
CA ARG A 172 -10.63 -8.91 -9.54
C ARG A 172 -12.10 -8.95 -9.89
N ALA A 173 -12.97 -9.31 -8.95
CA ALA A 173 -14.40 -9.33 -9.17
C ALA A 173 -14.93 -7.96 -9.60
N TRP A 174 -14.41 -6.87 -9.02
CA TRP A 174 -14.75 -5.50 -9.46
C TRP A 174 -14.24 -5.17 -10.85
N ARG A 175 -12.99 -5.53 -11.17
CA ARG A 175 -12.44 -5.37 -12.52
C ARG A 175 -13.29 -6.07 -13.57
N ASP A 176 -13.66 -7.33 -13.32
CA ASP A 176 -14.34 -8.19 -14.27
C ASP A 176 -15.82 -7.81 -14.46
N ARG A 177 -16.39 -6.99 -13.55
CA ARG A 177 -17.71 -6.36 -13.73
C ARG A 177 -17.69 -5.22 -14.74
N VAL A 178 -16.54 -4.62 -15.02
CA VAL A 178 -16.42 -3.55 -16.02
C VAL A 178 -16.39 -4.19 -17.40
N GLN A 179 -17.51 -4.08 -18.11
CA GLN A 179 -17.58 -4.54 -19.50
C GLN A 179 -16.85 -3.55 -20.42
N PRO A 180 -16.07 -4.02 -21.40
CA PRO A 180 -15.51 -3.14 -22.42
C PRO A 180 -16.66 -2.44 -23.15
N TYR A 181 -16.55 -1.12 -23.30
CA TYR A 181 -17.50 -0.37 -24.12
C TYR A 181 -17.21 -0.69 -25.60
N PRO A 182 -18.14 -1.34 -26.34
CA PRO A 182 -17.93 -1.57 -27.75
C PRO A 182 -18.04 -0.23 -28.48
N VAL A 183 -16.96 0.22 -29.11
CA VAL A 183 -17.01 1.41 -29.96
C VAL A 183 -17.65 1.02 -31.30
N PRO A 184 -18.88 1.49 -31.62
CA PRO A 184 -19.56 1.07 -32.84
C PRO A 184 -18.75 1.46 -34.09
N GLY A 185 -18.53 0.50 -34.99
CA GLY A 185 -17.80 0.73 -36.24
C GLY A 185 -16.28 0.86 -36.11
N ALA A 186 -15.69 0.70 -34.92
CA ALA A 186 -14.24 0.79 -34.73
C ALA A 186 -13.66 -0.51 -34.15
N SER A 187 -12.86 -1.20 -34.96
CA SER A 187 -11.87 -2.17 -34.47
C SER A 187 -10.66 -1.36 -33.98
N LEU A 188 -10.70 -0.87 -32.74
CA LEU A 188 -9.50 -0.30 -32.12
C LEU A 188 -8.51 -1.44 -31.91
N ARG A 189 -7.38 -1.42 -32.63
CA ARG A 189 -6.29 -2.37 -32.39
C ARG A 189 -5.80 -2.17 -30.97
N GLU A 190 -5.67 -3.26 -30.23
CA GLU A 190 -5.03 -3.27 -28.91
C GLU A 190 -3.62 -2.71 -29.05
N VAL A 191 -3.34 -1.58 -28.40
CA VAL A 191 -2.02 -0.94 -28.46
C VAL A 191 -1.05 -1.81 -27.65
N GLY A 192 -0.02 -2.36 -28.29
CA GLY A 192 1.09 -3.03 -27.60
C GLY A 192 1.19 -4.55 -27.73
N ARG A 193 0.33 -5.23 -28.52
CA ARG A 193 0.67 -6.59 -28.96
C ARG A 193 1.75 -6.50 -30.06
N PRO A 194 2.94 -7.09 -29.88
CA PRO A 194 3.80 -7.34 -31.02
C PRO A 194 3.03 -8.26 -31.97
N GLY A 195 2.86 -7.84 -33.22
CA GLY A 195 2.32 -8.70 -34.27
C GLY A 195 3.19 -9.95 -34.38
N GLY A 196 2.54 -11.10 -34.57
CA GLY A 196 3.21 -12.37 -34.83
C GLY A 196 3.99 -12.40 -36.14
#